data_AF-A0A2N3HPF7-F1
#
_entry.id   AF-A0A2N3HPF7-F1
#
_cell.length_a   1.000
_cell.length_b   1.000
_cell.length_c   1.000
_cell.angle_alpha   90.00
_cell.angle_beta   90.00
_cell.angle_gamma   90.00
#
_symmetry.space_group_name_H-M   'P 1'
#
loop_
_entity.id
_entity.type
_entity.pdbx_description
1 polymer ?
#
loop_
_entity_poly.entity_id
_entity_poly.type
_entity_poly.pdbx_seq_one_letter_code
_entity_poly.pdbx_strand_id
1 'polypeptide(L)'
;MNHSNNTRSKIIELLYKENPRFHGRENAGSKSYAIKPDVLNWIANNIPAGGNTLETGCGYSTVLLALLSKKHTVISPFPQEHKLIREWCDNLGINNNHVKMIAKISQDVVPSLESDDLDFILIDGDHAFPAPFIDWYYTADKLKVGGILAVDDTHIPTGTILRDFLLKEDTRWHLITDVGTTVFFKRISEDNVAKDIIWVQQKYCKLPKQPLLKRIINKIKRILSLK
;
A
#
# COMPACT_ATOMS: atom_id res chain seq x y z
N MET A 1 -14.82 -3.71 -25.97
CA MET A 1 -13.73 -3.69 -24.97
C MET A 1 -12.63 -2.79 -25.50
N ASN A 2 -12.27 -1.72 -24.78
CA ASN A 2 -11.27 -0.75 -25.23
C ASN A 2 -9.88 -1.39 -25.36
N HIS A 3 -9.12 -0.97 -26.37
CA HIS A 3 -7.76 -1.46 -26.66
C HIS A 3 -6.84 -1.44 -25.43
N SER A 4 -6.99 -0.43 -24.56
CA SER A 4 -6.22 -0.28 -23.31
C SER A 4 -6.42 -1.40 -22.29
N ASN A 5 -7.65 -1.92 -22.14
CA ASN A 5 -7.94 -2.98 -21.17
C ASN A 5 -7.37 -4.32 -21.65
N ASN A 6 -7.38 -4.55 -22.97
CA ASN A 6 -6.78 -5.73 -23.58
C ASN A 6 -5.25 -5.77 -23.35
N THR A 7 -4.57 -4.62 -23.47
CA THR A 7 -3.13 -4.54 -23.19
C THR A 7 -2.78 -4.89 -21.74
N ARG A 8 -3.53 -4.37 -20.77
CA ARG A 8 -3.28 -4.63 -19.34
C ARG A 8 -3.40 -6.11 -18.98
N SER A 9 -4.50 -6.76 -19.39
CA SER A 9 -4.73 -8.18 -19.13
C SER A 9 -3.64 -9.04 -19.76
N LYS A 10 -3.22 -8.74 -21.00
CA LYS A 10 -2.12 -9.45 -21.67
C LYS A 10 -0.78 -9.34 -20.93
N ILE A 11 -0.46 -8.15 -20.40
CA ILE A 11 0.77 -7.96 -19.63
C ILE A 11 0.72 -8.71 -18.31
N ILE A 12 -0.43 -8.71 -17.61
CA ILE A 12 -0.62 -9.51 -16.39
C ILE A 12 -0.44 -11.01 -16.71
N GLU A 13 -1.09 -11.52 -17.75
CA GLU A 13 -0.93 -12.90 -18.20
C GLU A 13 0.54 -13.23 -18.52
N LEU A 14 1.24 -12.32 -19.21
CA LEU A 14 2.63 -12.50 -19.58
C LEU A 14 3.55 -12.53 -18.35
N LEU A 15 3.34 -11.64 -17.37
CA LEU A 15 4.10 -11.63 -16.12
C LEU A 15 4.01 -12.99 -15.40
N TYR A 16 2.83 -13.58 -15.27
CA TYR A 16 2.71 -14.90 -14.62
C TYR A 16 3.15 -16.07 -15.51
N LYS A 17 3.09 -15.91 -16.83
CA LYS A 17 3.59 -16.92 -17.77
C LYS A 17 5.11 -16.99 -17.77
N GLU A 18 5.78 -15.85 -17.88
CA GLU A 18 7.24 -15.75 -17.90
C GLU A 18 7.84 -15.85 -16.50
N ASN A 19 7.06 -15.48 -15.47
CA ASN A 19 7.47 -15.44 -14.08
C ASN A 19 8.85 -14.77 -13.90
N PRO A 20 9.05 -13.54 -14.41
CA PRO A 20 10.32 -12.87 -14.25
C PRO A 20 10.62 -12.71 -12.77
N ARG A 21 11.85 -13.05 -12.40
CA ARG A 21 12.36 -12.86 -11.06
C ARG A 21 13.00 -11.49 -11.04
N PHE A 22 12.43 -10.58 -10.26
CA PHE A 22 13.01 -9.24 -10.07
C PHE A 22 13.80 -9.14 -8.77
N HIS A 23 13.46 -9.96 -7.77
CA HIS A 23 13.94 -9.76 -6.41
C HIS A 23 15.17 -10.57 -6.07
N GLY A 24 15.85 -10.12 -5.02
CA GLY A 24 16.90 -10.86 -4.33
C GLY A 24 17.94 -9.92 -3.74
N ARG A 25 17.84 -9.67 -2.43
CA ARG A 25 18.71 -8.75 -1.68
C ARG A 25 20.21 -8.93 -1.95
N GLU A 26 20.69 -10.17 -1.98
CA GLU A 26 22.11 -10.49 -2.24
C GLU A 26 22.38 -10.76 -3.73
N ASN A 27 21.37 -11.25 -4.44
CA ASN A 27 21.46 -11.64 -5.84
C ASN A 27 20.13 -11.31 -6.54
N ALA A 28 20.03 -10.11 -7.11
CA ALA A 28 18.83 -9.65 -7.77
C ALA A 28 18.45 -10.60 -8.93
N GLY A 29 17.17 -10.83 -9.11
CA GLY A 29 16.65 -11.79 -10.09
C GLY A 29 16.70 -13.26 -9.67
N SER A 30 17.02 -13.55 -8.41
CA SER A 30 16.96 -14.92 -7.87
C SER A 30 15.58 -15.31 -7.34
N LYS A 31 14.73 -14.34 -6.99
CA LYS A 31 13.44 -14.55 -6.34
C LYS A 31 12.29 -13.81 -7.04
N SER A 32 11.10 -14.37 -6.89
CA SER A 32 9.84 -13.72 -7.23
C SER A 32 9.03 -13.56 -5.94
N TYR A 33 8.67 -12.33 -5.63
CA TYR A 33 7.74 -11.95 -4.57
C TYR A 33 6.54 -11.27 -5.21
N ALA A 34 6.05 -11.86 -6.30
CA ALA A 34 4.95 -11.28 -7.07
C ALA A 34 3.69 -11.16 -6.20
N ILE A 35 3.15 -9.95 -6.13
CA ILE A 35 1.77 -9.70 -5.72
C ILE A 35 0.82 -10.62 -6.50
N LYS A 36 -0.34 -10.96 -5.94
CA LYS A 36 -1.23 -11.98 -6.54
C LYS A 36 -1.93 -11.49 -7.82
N PRO A 37 -2.26 -12.39 -8.78
CA PRO A 37 -2.85 -12.01 -10.07
C PRO A 37 -4.19 -11.29 -9.92
N ASP A 38 -5.03 -11.73 -8.98
CA ASP A 38 -6.33 -11.10 -8.73
C ASP A 38 -6.18 -9.66 -8.24
N VAL A 39 -5.11 -9.37 -7.50
CA VAL A 39 -4.80 -8.02 -7.02
C VAL A 39 -4.37 -7.12 -8.18
N LEU A 40 -3.49 -7.61 -9.07
CA LEU A 40 -3.12 -6.86 -10.29
C LEU A 40 -4.32 -6.63 -11.20
N ASN A 41 -5.18 -7.64 -11.37
CA ASN A 41 -6.41 -7.49 -12.14
C ASN A 41 -7.35 -6.47 -11.51
N TRP A 42 -7.45 -6.43 -10.18
CA TRP A 42 -8.23 -5.41 -9.49
C TRP A 42 -7.65 -4.02 -9.74
N ILE A 43 -6.34 -3.83 -9.59
CA ILE A 43 -5.66 -2.55 -9.86
C ILE A 43 -5.89 -2.11 -11.31
N ALA A 44 -5.71 -3.01 -12.28
CA ALA A 44 -5.87 -2.72 -13.71
C ALA A 44 -7.28 -2.24 -14.10
N ASN A 45 -8.30 -2.66 -13.35
CA ASN A 45 -9.70 -2.37 -13.62
C ASN A 45 -10.24 -1.18 -12.82
N ASN A 46 -9.64 -0.84 -11.67
CA ASN A 46 -10.21 0.13 -10.74
C ASN A 46 -9.37 1.40 -10.55
N ILE A 47 -8.07 1.37 -10.84
CA ILE A 47 -7.22 2.56 -10.73
C ILE A 47 -7.34 3.42 -11.99
N PRO A 48 -7.59 4.73 -11.86
CA PRO A 48 -7.79 5.61 -13.01
C PRO A 48 -6.54 5.64 -13.90
N ALA A 49 -6.75 5.42 -15.20
CA ALA A 49 -5.70 5.58 -16.20
C ALA A 49 -5.23 7.05 -16.24
N GLY A 50 -3.92 7.26 -16.26
CA GLY A 50 -3.31 8.58 -16.26
C GLY A 50 -3.21 9.25 -14.88
N GLY A 51 -3.45 8.51 -13.79
CA GLY A 51 -3.26 9.01 -12.42
C GLY A 51 -1.79 9.17 -12.03
N ASN A 52 -1.54 9.91 -10.94
CA ASN A 52 -0.26 9.94 -10.24
C ASN A 52 -0.26 8.84 -9.17
N THR A 53 0.75 7.97 -9.21
CA THR A 53 0.77 6.80 -8.33
C THR A 53 2.09 6.67 -7.59
N LEU A 54 2.03 6.09 -6.40
CA LEU A 54 3.19 5.80 -5.56
C LEU A 54 3.14 4.36 -5.08
N GLU A 55 4.28 3.67 -5.08
CA GLU A 55 4.44 2.40 -4.37
C GLU A 55 5.70 2.40 -3.51
N THR A 56 5.58 1.83 -2.31
CA THR A 56 6.73 1.33 -1.55
C THR A 56 6.84 -0.16 -1.81
N GLY A 57 8.05 -0.62 -2.15
CA GLY A 57 8.23 -1.90 -2.85
C GLY A 57 8.43 -1.72 -4.35
N CYS A 58 8.59 -2.83 -5.06
CA CYS A 58 8.62 -2.86 -6.53
C CYS A 58 8.32 -4.28 -7.01
N GLY A 59 8.01 -4.46 -8.29
CA GLY A 59 7.80 -5.79 -8.88
C GLY A 59 6.77 -5.76 -10.00
N TYR A 60 5.82 -6.69 -9.96
CA TYR A 60 4.79 -6.81 -11.01
C TYR A 60 3.81 -5.65 -10.98
N SER A 61 3.54 -5.10 -9.79
CA SER A 61 2.80 -3.85 -9.60
C SER A 61 3.49 -2.70 -10.34
N THR A 62 4.81 -2.56 -10.25
CA THR A 62 5.58 -1.54 -10.97
C THR A 62 5.33 -1.57 -12.47
N VAL A 63 5.38 -2.77 -13.06
CA VAL A 63 5.15 -2.99 -14.49
C VAL A 63 3.74 -2.55 -14.89
N LEU A 64 2.73 -2.97 -14.11
CA LEU A 64 1.35 -2.58 -14.36
C LEU A 64 1.15 -1.07 -14.19
N LEU A 65 1.72 -0.47 -13.15
CA LEU A 65 1.60 0.96 -12.86
C LEU A 65 2.34 1.82 -13.89
N ALA A 66 3.41 1.32 -14.51
CA ALA A 66 4.03 1.96 -15.67
C ALA A 66 3.09 2.03 -16.90
N LEU A 67 2.13 1.12 -17.03
CA LEU A 67 1.13 1.16 -18.10
C LEU A 67 -0.10 2.02 -17.75
N LEU A 68 -0.42 2.12 -16.45
CA LEU A 68 -1.61 2.80 -15.97
C LEU A 68 -1.39 4.28 -15.72
N SER A 69 -0.21 4.66 -15.24
CA SER A 69 -0.02 5.96 -14.59
C SER A 69 0.49 7.00 -15.57
N LYS A 70 0.21 8.28 -15.30
CA LYS A 70 0.88 9.40 -15.96
C LYS A 70 2.25 9.67 -15.33
N LYS A 71 2.33 9.51 -14.01
CA LYS A 71 3.56 9.58 -13.21
C LYS A 71 3.50 8.47 -12.18
N HIS A 72 4.57 7.71 -12.05
CA HIS A 72 4.67 6.66 -11.05
C HIS A 72 5.96 6.81 -10.26
N THR A 73 5.88 6.80 -8.93
CA THR A 73 7.05 6.81 -8.05
C THR A 73 7.17 5.46 -7.36
N VAL A 74 8.34 4.84 -7.47
CA VAL A 74 8.69 3.56 -6.87
C VAL A 74 9.76 3.81 -5.83
N ILE A 75 9.57 3.31 -4.61
CA ILE A 75 10.55 3.43 -3.53
C ILE A 75 10.90 2.03 -3.02
N SER A 76 12.09 1.55 -3.35
CA SER A 76 12.63 0.30 -2.80
C SER A 76 14.15 0.33 -2.82
N PRO A 77 14.85 -0.40 -1.93
CA PRO A 77 16.26 -0.12 -1.63
C PRO A 77 17.27 -0.64 -2.65
N PHE A 78 16.87 -1.54 -3.56
CA PHE A 78 17.81 -2.29 -4.40
C PHE A 78 17.77 -1.81 -5.86
N PRO A 79 18.74 -0.99 -6.32
CA PRO A 79 18.75 -0.46 -7.69
C PRO A 79 18.89 -1.55 -8.76
N GLN A 80 19.42 -2.73 -8.42
CA GLN A 80 19.49 -3.86 -9.34
C GLN A 80 18.09 -4.44 -9.64
N GLU A 81 17.18 -4.47 -8.67
CA GLU A 81 15.79 -4.90 -8.90
C GLU A 81 15.07 -3.92 -9.84
N HIS A 82 15.30 -2.60 -9.65
CA HIS A 82 14.83 -1.55 -10.55
C HIS A 82 15.32 -1.74 -11.98
N LYS A 83 16.61 -2.06 -12.15
CA LYS A 83 17.22 -2.32 -13.45
C LYS A 83 16.54 -3.50 -14.15
N LEU A 84 16.34 -4.62 -13.45
CA LEU A 84 15.68 -5.80 -14.03
C LEU A 84 14.24 -5.51 -14.48
N ILE A 85 13.50 -4.71 -13.70
CA ILE A 85 12.14 -4.28 -14.08
C ILE A 85 12.18 -3.40 -15.33
N ARG A 86 13.12 -2.43 -15.41
CA ARG A 86 13.28 -1.59 -16.62
C ARG A 86 13.65 -2.42 -17.85
N GLU A 87 14.62 -3.30 -17.73
CA GLU A 87 15.04 -4.18 -18.83
C GLU A 87 13.88 -5.05 -19.33
N TRP A 88 13.07 -5.60 -18.42
CA TRP A 88 11.88 -6.37 -18.80
C TRP A 88 10.84 -5.50 -19.53
N CYS A 89 10.58 -4.28 -19.03
CA CYS A 89 9.70 -3.32 -19.71
C CYS A 89 10.23 -2.93 -21.10
N ASP A 90 11.53 -2.62 -21.22
CA ASP A 90 12.16 -2.18 -22.46
C ASP A 90 12.14 -3.28 -23.53
N ASN A 91 12.41 -4.53 -23.14
CA ASN A 91 12.34 -5.70 -24.03
C ASN A 91 10.93 -5.92 -24.63
N LEU A 92 9.89 -5.42 -23.96
CA LEU A 92 8.50 -5.49 -24.42
C LEU A 92 7.98 -4.17 -24.99
N GLY A 93 8.83 -3.15 -25.11
CA GLY A 93 8.45 -1.83 -25.61
C GLY A 93 7.51 -1.05 -24.68
N ILE A 94 7.48 -1.37 -23.39
CA ILE A 94 6.69 -0.67 -22.37
C ILE A 94 7.41 0.62 -21.97
N ASN A 95 6.83 1.77 -22.34
CA ASN A 95 7.37 3.08 -21.96
C ASN A 95 7.35 3.24 -20.43
N ASN A 96 8.53 3.33 -19.83
CA ASN A 96 8.73 3.52 -18.38
C ASN A 96 9.50 4.82 -18.03
N ASN A 97 9.62 5.76 -18.96
CA ASN A 97 10.37 7.02 -18.76
C ASN A 97 9.74 7.94 -17.70
N HIS A 98 8.44 7.80 -17.46
CA HIS A 98 7.69 8.55 -16.45
C HIS A 98 7.71 7.88 -15.06
N VAL A 99 8.37 6.72 -14.94
CA VAL A 99 8.53 5.98 -13.68
C VAL A 99 9.80 6.46 -12.98
N LYS A 100 9.63 7.20 -11.87
CA LYS A 100 10.71 7.62 -10.98
C LYS A 100 11.01 6.51 -9.98
N MET A 101 12.16 5.86 -10.14
CA MET A 101 12.62 4.83 -9.21
C MET A 101 13.64 5.42 -8.22
N ILE A 102 13.36 5.28 -6.93
CA ILE A 102 14.18 5.80 -5.83
C ILE A 102 14.78 4.61 -5.09
N ALA A 103 16.07 4.35 -5.33
CA ALA A 103 16.84 3.24 -4.77
C ALA A 103 17.27 3.50 -3.31
N LYS A 104 16.31 3.56 -2.38
CA LYS A 104 16.51 3.82 -0.95
C LYS A 104 15.45 3.09 -0.11
N ILE A 105 15.72 2.95 1.18
CA ILE A 105 14.73 2.48 2.15
C ILE A 105 13.62 3.53 2.26
N SER A 106 12.36 3.11 2.26
CA SER A 106 11.21 4.02 2.20
C SER A 106 11.16 5.02 3.34
N GLN A 107 11.47 4.59 4.56
CA GLN A 107 11.46 5.44 5.76
C GLN A 107 12.41 6.66 5.67
N ASP A 108 13.45 6.59 4.84
CA ASP A 108 14.40 7.71 4.62
C ASP A 108 13.92 8.66 3.50
N VAL A 109 12.91 8.25 2.74
CA VAL A 109 12.43 8.96 1.54
C VAL A 109 11.08 9.61 1.80
N VAL A 110 10.10 8.83 2.26
CA VAL A 110 8.70 9.27 2.38
C VAL A 110 8.52 10.54 3.21
N PRO A 111 9.32 10.84 4.27
CA PRO A 111 9.15 12.09 5.02
C PRO A 111 9.45 13.36 4.20
N SER A 112 10.28 13.27 3.17
CA SER A 112 10.76 14.38 2.34
C SER A 112 10.18 14.39 0.92
N LEU A 113 9.19 13.51 0.65
CA LEU A 113 8.64 13.38 -0.68
C LEU A 113 7.64 14.51 -0.97
N GLU A 114 8.01 15.46 -1.84
CA GLU A 114 7.16 16.60 -2.26
C GLU A 114 6.02 16.23 -3.23
N SER A 115 5.57 14.98 -3.26
CA SER A 115 4.48 14.55 -4.14
C SER A 115 3.14 14.73 -3.47
N ASP A 116 2.38 15.74 -3.85
CA ASP A 116 0.96 15.84 -3.50
C ASP A 116 0.12 15.41 -4.72
N ASP A 117 -1.19 15.29 -4.56
CA ASP A 117 -2.12 14.87 -5.62
C ASP A 117 -1.93 13.44 -6.14
N LEU A 118 -1.69 12.48 -5.24
CA LEU A 118 -1.68 11.06 -5.58
C LEU A 118 -3.10 10.53 -5.79
N ASP A 119 -3.31 9.75 -6.84
CA ASP A 119 -4.57 9.05 -7.13
C ASP A 119 -4.56 7.62 -6.56
N PHE A 120 -3.37 7.04 -6.41
CA PHE A 120 -3.17 5.70 -5.88
C PHE A 120 -1.86 5.57 -5.10
N ILE A 121 -1.92 4.90 -3.95
CA ILE A 121 -0.76 4.49 -3.14
C ILE A 121 -0.83 2.99 -2.91
N LEU A 122 0.27 2.28 -3.14
CA LEU A 122 0.46 0.88 -2.76
C LEU A 122 1.55 0.78 -1.68
N ILE A 123 1.23 0.18 -0.54
CA ILE A 123 2.20 -0.19 0.50
C ILE A 123 2.46 -1.70 0.37
N ASP A 124 3.59 -2.05 -0.21
CA ASP A 124 4.01 -3.43 -0.57
C ASP A 124 5.55 -3.57 -0.48
N GLY A 125 6.13 -2.89 0.52
CA GLY A 125 7.58 -2.74 0.70
C GLY A 125 8.12 -3.59 1.83
N ASP A 126 8.77 -2.93 2.79
CA ASP A 126 9.16 -3.61 4.03
C ASP A 126 7.94 -3.78 4.93
N HIS A 127 7.71 -5.01 5.39
CA HIS A 127 6.64 -5.35 6.32
C HIS A 127 7.13 -5.55 7.76
N ALA A 128 8.41 -5.32 8.05
CA ALA A 128 8.91 -5.29 9.42
C ALA A 128 8.22 -4.17 10.22
N PHE A 129 8.05 -4.37 11.53
CA PHE A 129 7.51 -3.31 12.39
C PHE A 129 8.56 -2.20 12.55
N PRO A 130 8.25 -0.90 12.32
CA PRO A 130 6.94 -0.30 12.01
C PRO A 130 6.81 0.20 10.55
N ALA A 131 7.51 -0.39 9.58
CA ALA A 131 7.65 0.15 8.23
C ALA A 131 6.32 0.47 7.50
N PRO A 132 5.29 -0.41 7.47
CA PRO A 132 4.02 -0.07 6.81
C PRO A 132 3.31 1.14 7.42
N PHE A 133 3.48 1.36 8.74
CA PHE A 133 2.91 2.52 9.42
C PHE A 133 3.65 3.80 9.07
N ILE A 134 4.97 3.74 8.89
CA ILE A 134 5.78 4.89 8.44
C ILE A 134 5.38 5.27 7.02
N ASP A 135 5.30 4.28 6.12
CA ASP A 135 4.89 4.47 4.74
C ASP A 135 3.50 5.10 4.67
N TRP A 136 2.53 4.53 5.39
CA TRP A 136 1.19 5.10 5.50
C TRP A 136 1.22 6.52 6.08
N TYR A 137 1.85 6.74 7.24
CA TYR A 137 1.79 8.01 7.96
C TYR A 137 2.31 9.19 7.13
N TYR A 138 3.39 8.99 6.38
CA TYR A 138 3.99 10.05 5.57
C TYR A 138 3.36 10.21 4.18
N THR A 139 2.62 9.22 3.67
CA THR A 139 2.03 9.27 2.33
C THR A 139 0.51 9.45 2.32
N ALA A 140 -0.19 9.11 3.41
CA ALA A 140 -1.65 9.12 3.45
C ALA A 140 -2.27 10.50 3.16
N ASP A 141 -1.68 11.57 3.71
CA ASP A 141 -2.19 12.94 3.48
C ASP A 141 -1.93 13.44 2.05
N LYS A 142 -1.05 12.77 1.30
CA LYS A 142 -0.69 13.10 -0.09
C LYS A 142 -1.67 12.49 -1.11
N LEU A 143 -2.49 11.54 -0.66
CA LEU A 143 -3.55 10.93 -1.46
C LEU A 143 -4.71 11.90 -1.60
N LYS A 144 -5.24 12.13 -2.81
CA LYS A 144 -6.43 12.97 -3.01
C LYS A 144 -7.64 12.40 -2.27
N VAL A 145 -8.61 13.25 -1.98
CA VAL A 145 -9.96 12.78 -1.68
C VAL A 145 -10.48 11.97 -2.87
N GLY A 146 -10.96 10.78 -2.57
CA GLY A 146 -11.37 9.80 -3.56
C GLY A 146 -10.24 8.95 -4.15
N GLY A 147 -8.98 9.26 -3.86
CA GLY A 147 -7.83 8.41 -4.18
C GLY A 147 -7.86 7.11 -3.38
N ILE A 148 -7.12 6.12 -3.88
CA ILE A 148 -7.13 4.75 -3.35
C ILE A 148 -5.81 4.41 -2.66
N LEU A 149 -5.88 3.91 -1.43
CA LEU A 149 -4.78 3.31 -0.70
C LEU A 149 -4.92 1.79 -0.75
N ALA A 150 -3.89 1.09 -1.21
CA ALA A 150 -3.74 -0.34 -1.10
C ALA A 150 -2.69 -0.67 -0.02
N VAL A 151 -3.01 -1.63 0.84
CA VAL A 151 -2.07 -2.20 1.81
C VAL A 151 -1.95 -3.68 1.51
N ASP A 152 -0.78 -4.14 1.09
CA ASP A 152 -0.54 -5.57 0.87
C ASP A 152 -0.11 -6.29 2.16
N ASP A 153 -0.08 -7.62 2.07
CA ASP A 153 0.26 -8.53 3.14
C ASP A 153 -0.54 -8.31 4.43
N THR A 154 -1.86 -8.14 4.31
CA THR A 154 -2.76 -8.02 5.46
C THR A 154 -2.94 -9.33 6.25
N HIS A 155 -2.23 -10.39 5.86
CA HIS A 155 -2.19 -11.68 6.53
C HIS A 155 -1.05 -11.80 7.56
N ILE A 156 -0.10 -10.86 7.56
CA ILE A 156 0.95 -10.76 8.58
C ILE A 156 0.66 -9.62 9.57
N PRO A 157 1.24 -9.63 10.79
CA PRO A 157 0.80 -8.76 11.87
C PRO A 157 0.79 -7.26 11.56
N THR A 158 1.84 -6.74 10.92
CA THR A 158 1.95 -5.30 10.61
C THR A 158 0.87 -4.85 9.61
N GLY A 159 0.65 -5.63 8.55
CA GLY A 159 -0.42 -5.40 7.58
C GLY A 159 -1.81 -5.54 8.21
N THR A 160 -2.04 -6.56 9.04
CA THR A 160 -3.32 -6.74 9.76
C THR A 160 -3.61 -5.54 10.68
N ILE A 161 -2.64 -5.08 11.46
CA ILE A 161 -2.83 -3.94 12.38
C ILE A 161 -3.16 -2.67 11.60
N LEU A 162 -2.44 -2.39 10.49
CA LEU A 162 -2.72 -1.22 9.66
C LEU A 162 -4.12 -1.32 9.02
N ARG A 163 -4.51 -2.48 8.50
CA ARG A 163 -5.86 -2.74 7.99
C ARG A 163 -6.93 -2.47 9.05
N ASP A 164 -6.77 -3.03 10.25
CA ASP A 164 -7.75 -2.90 11.33
C ASP A 164 -7.86 -1.47 11.85
N PHE A 165 -6.73 -0.75 11.87
CA PHE A 165 -6.72 0.70 12.09
C PHE A 165 -7.56 1.42 11.04
N LEU A 166 -7.28 1.23 9.75
CA LEU A 166 -8.00 1.90 8.66
C LEU A 166 -9.51 1.57 8.65
N LEU A 167 -9.88 0.31 8.93
CA LEU A 167 -11.29 -0.10 9.09
C LEU A 167 -12.00 0.67 10.19
N LYS A 168 -11.29 1.01 11.27
CA LYS A 168 -11.89 1.70 12.41
C LYS A 168 -12.00 3.20 12.20
N GLU A 169 -11.16 3.75 11.34
CA GLU A 169 -11.10 5.16 10.96
C GLU A 169 -12.07 5.46 9.79
N ASP A 170 -13.28 4.90 9.86
CA ASP A 170 -14.36 4.92 8.85
C ASP A 170 -14.91 6.32 8.48
N THR A 171 -14.48 7.38 9.18
CA THR A 171 -14.77 8.79 8.82
C THR A 171 -13.72 9.37 7.89
N ARG A 172 -12.56 8.73 7.77
CA ARG A 172 -11.42 9.13 6.93
C ARG A 172 -11.21 8.18 5.76
N TRP A 173 -11.51 6.90 5.97
CA TRP A 173 -11.30 5.82 5.04
C TRP A 173 -12.57 5.03 4.80
N HIS A 174 -12.86 4.71 3.55
CA HIS A 174 -13.93 3.78 3.19
C HIS A 174 -13.32 2.50 2.63
N LEU A 175 -13.61 1.35 3.23
CA LEU A 175 -13.22 0.05 2.68
C LEU A 175 -13.89 -0.13 1.32
N ILE A 176 -13.08 -0.34 0.27
CA ILE A 176 -13.59 -0.70 -1.05
C ILE A 176 -13.77 -2.21 -1.13
N THR A 177 -12.70 -2.96 -0.86
CA THR A 177 -12.70 -4.43 -0.91
C THR A 177 -11.42 -5.02 -0.29
N ASP A 178 -11.45 -6.32 0.00
CA ASP A 178 -10.28 -7.16 0.26
C ASP A 178 -10.09 -8.10 -0.96
N VAL A 179 -8.88 -8.16 -1.53
CA VAL A 179 -8.53 -9.08 -2.63
C VAL A 179 -7.31 -9.88 -2.22
N GLY A 180 -7.51 -11.16 -1.89
CA GLY A 180 -6.43 -12.02 -1.43
C GLY A 180 -5.80 -11.51 -0.14
N THR A 181 -4.56 -11.03 -0.22
CA THR A 181 -3.78 -10.48 0.91
C THR A 181 -3.66 -8.97 0.89
N THR A 182 -4.35 -8.30 -0.04
CA THR A 182 -4.32 -6.85 -0.20
C THR A 182 -5.69 -6.26 0.12
N VAL A 183 -5.72 -5.19 0.89
CA VAL A 183 -6.94 -4.42 1.16
C VAL A 183 -6.89 -3.07 0.47
N PHE A 184 -8.04 -2.62 -0.04
CA PHE A 184 -8.18 -1.35 -0.74
C PHE A 184 -9.12 -0.41 0.00
N PHE A 185 -8.66 0.79 0.30
CA PHE A 185 -9.42 1.86 0.93
C PHE A 185 -9.49 3.09 0.04
N LYS A 186 -10.62 3.78 0.05
CA LYS A 186 -10.79 5.11 -0.54
C LYS A 186 -10.61 6.16 0.54
N ARG A 187 -9.79 7.19 0.31
CA ARG A 187 -9.79 8.39 1.16
C ARG A 187 -11.11 9.14 0.95
N ILE A 188 -11.81 9.44 2.03
CA ILE A 188 -13.09 10.17 1.99
C ILE A 188 -13.07 11.49 2.77
N SER A 189 -12.03 11.75 3.55
CA SER A 189 -11.87 12.99 4.32
C SER A 189 -11.15 14.07 3.52
N GLU A 190 -11.73 15.27 3.48
CA GLU A 190 -11.12 16.51 2.98
C GLU A 190 -9.96 16.96 3.88
N ASP A 191 -10.07 16.75 5.19
CA ASP A 191 -9.00 17.04 6.14
C ASP A 191 -7.89 15.97 6.12
N ASN A 192 -6.79 16.26 6.82
CA ASN A 192 -5.71 15.28 7.06
C ASN A 192 -6.26 13.97 7.63
N VAL A 193 -5.67 12.87 7.18
CA VAL A 193 -5.99 11.49 7.57
C VAL A 193 -4.89 10.85 8.42
N ALA A 194 -3.70 11.47 8.49
CA ALA A 194 -2.60 11.04 9.34
C ALA A 194 -2.06 12.17 10.24
N LYS A 195 -1.56 13.27 9.68
CA LYS A 195 -0.92 14.35 10.44
C LYS A 195 -1.94 15.20 11.20
N ASP A 196 -1.49 15.71 12.35
CA ASP A 196 -2.27 16.62 13.23
C ASP A 196 -3.59 16.04 13.76
N ILE A 197 -3.77 14.73 13.70
CA ILE A 197 -4.88 14.02 14.34
C ILE A 197 -4.49 13.66 15.76
N ILE A 198 -5.21 14.20 16.74
CA ILE A 198 -5.00 13.83 18.14
C ILE A 198 -5.60 12.45 18.43
N TRP A 199 -4.97 11.64 19.28
CA TRP A 199 -5.36 10.25 19.54
C TRP A 199 -6.84 10.08 19.97
N VAL A 200 -7.45 11.09 20.60
CA VAL A 200 -8.88 11.08 20.98
C VAL A 200 -9.84 11.13 19.78
N GLN A 201 -9.38 11.64 18.63
CA GLN A 201 -10.10 11.66 17.37
C GLN A 201 -9.98 10.33 16.60
N GLN A 202 -8.98 9.52 16.91
CA GLN A 202 -8.82 8.18 16.34
C GLN A 202 -9.79 7.23 17.03
N LYS A 203 -10.77 6.71 16.28
CA LYS A 203 -11.71 5.69 16.76
C LYS A 203 -10.97 4.41 17.13
N TYR A 204 -9.85 4.11 16.48
CA TYR A 204 -9.00 2.97 16.81
C TYR A 204 -8.41 3.05 18.23
N CYS A 205 -8.03 4.24 18.70
CA CYS A 205 -7.46 4.45 20.03
C CYS A 205 -8.51 4.51 21.15
N LYS A 206 -9.81 4.50 20.83
CA LYS A 206 -10.86 4.49 21.84
C LYS A 206 -10.91 3.13 22.51
N LEU A 207 -10.61 3.09 23.81
CA LEU A 207 -10.74 1.88 24.61
C LEU A 207 -12.15 1.28 24.43
N PRO A 208 -12.26 -0.04 24.18
CA PRO A 208 -13.56 -0.68 24.17
C PRO A 208 -14.25 -0.41 25.52
N LYS A 209 -15.54 -0.02 25.47
CA LYS A 209 -16.32 0.14 26.70
C LYS A 209 -16.27 -1.19 27.45
N GLN A 210 -15.63 -1.22 28.62
CA GLN A 210 -15.61 -2.43 29.43
C GLN A 210 -17.06 -2.83 29.75
N PRO A 211 -17.45 -4.10 29.55
CA PRO A 211 -18.76 -4.59 29.94
C PRO A 211 -19.03 -4.23 31.42
N LEU A 212 -20.27 -3.87 31.75
CA LEU A 212 -20.65 -3.43 33.09
C LEU A 212 -20.19 -4.43 34.18
N LEU A 213 -20.34 -5.72 33.89
CA LEU A 213 -19.87 -6.83 34.72
C LEU A 213 -18.36 -6.79 34.97
N LYS A 214 -17.55 -6.52 33.95
CA LYS A 214 -16.09 -6.44 34.07
C LYS A 214 -15.67 -5.22 34.88
N ARG A 215 -16.39 -4.08 34.75
CA ARG A 215 -16.22 -2.90 35.61
C ARG A 215 -16.52 -3.21 37.08
N ILE A 216 -17.61 -3.92 37.35
CA ILE A 216 -18.01 -4.30 38.71
C ILE A 216 -16.96 -5.25 39.32
N ILE A 217 -16.55 -6.29 38.59
CA ILE A 217 -15.52 -7.24 39.03
C ILE A 217 -14.20 -6.52 39.34
N ASN A 218 -13.75 -5.62 38.45
CA ASN A 218 -12.52 -4.86 38.68
C ASN A 218 -12.62 -3.92 39.89
N LYS A 219 -13.80 -3.32 40.14
CA LYS A 219 -14.05 -2.49 41.31
C LYS A 219 -14.01 -3.31 42.60
N ILE A 220 -14.62 -4.49 42.62
CA ILE A 220 -14.60 -5.40 43.78
C ILE A 220 -13.17 -5.89 44.05
N LYS A 221 -12.44 -6.35 43.03
CA LYS A 221 -11.04 -6.78 43.17
C LYS A 221 -10.14 -5.70 43.76
N ARG A 222 -10.30 -4.46 43.31
CA ARG A 222 -9.52 -3.32 43.80
C ARG A 222 -9.85 -2.94 45.25
N ILE A 223 -11.08 -3.14 45.71
CA ILE A 223 -11.48 -2.94 47.11
C ILE A 223 -10.90 -4.06 47.99
N LEU A 224 -10.90 -5.31 47.50
CA LEU A 224 -10.38 -6.46 48.22
C LEU A 224 -8.84 -6.50 48.28
N SER A 225 -8.14 -5.92 47.30
CA SER A 225 -6.67 -5.82 47.30
C SER A 225 -6.10 -4.67 48.12
N LEU A 226 -6.96 -3.86 48.76
CA LEU A 226 -6.60 -2.75 49.65
C LEU A 226 -6.85 -3.10 51.14
N LYS A 227 -7.18 -4.38 51.43
CA LYS A 227 -7.22 -4.96 52.77
C LYS A 227 -6.05 -5.92 52.94
#